data_AF-A0A0K6FU58-F1
#
_entry.id   AF-A0A0K6FU58-F1
#
_cell.length_a   1.000
_cell.length_b   1.000
_cell.length_c   1.000
_cell.angle_alpha   90.00
_cell.angle_beta   90.00
_cell.angle_gamma   90.00
#
_symmetry.space_group_name_H-M   'P 1'
#
loop_
_entity.id
_entity.type
_entity.pdbx_description
1 polymer ?
#
loop_
_entity_poly.entity_id
_entity_poly.type
_entity_poly.pdbx_seq_one_letter_code
_entity_poly.pdbx_strand_id
1 'polypeptide(L)'
;MKTVVADCIAYLKREIRGTLEELFLKGAAEAEAKALAIHDLFATPIVHWATYRATLRRDGEFRRNLNEELVGPITRRQLEIWPQTFEKRLLAPMASEAKLQIEAILNQVKLSSPAGVYTICASQCQLALLEAQATVDEIERGLMKLVVREQRALSRFLAPVVKDVLGAAYREAIEIRGRKSTELQKNVFRNHVDTLRHTMFTESVTKLMEKLDYIPNAIGLILPAALNEVACQAEVNLASLWQMPRLGKEEVEKRKEFIRETDNILRQARLWLTVVPTQ
;
A
#
# COMPACT_ATOMS: atom_id res chain seq x y z
N MET A 1 -15.53 13.35 -5.21
CA MET A 1 -14.84 12.06 -4.90
C MET A 1 -13.97 11.53 -6.04
N LYS A 2 -14.46 11.37 -7.29
CA LYS A 2 -13.59 10.90 -8.41
C LYS A 2 -12.36 11.78 -8.67
N THR A 3 -12.52 13.10 -8.54
CA THR A 3 -11.42 14.08 -8.62
C THR A 3 -10.37 13.85 -7.53
N VAL A 4 -10.81 13.73 -6.27
CA VAL A 4 -9.94 13.43 -5.11
C VAL A 4 -9.07 12.19 -5.33
N VAL A 5 -9.63 11.13 -5.93
CA VAL A 5 -8.86 9.92 -6.25
C VAL A 5 -7.81 10.20 -7.33
N ALA A 6 -8.19 10.85 -8.43
CA ALA A 6 -7.29 11.15 -9.54
C ALA A 6 -6.13 12.05 -9.09
N ASP A 7 -6.43 13.08 -8.30
CA ASP A 7 -5.46 14.02 -7.77
C ASP A 7 -4.50 13.35 -6.78
N CYS A 8 -5.02 12.44 -5.93
CA CYS A 8 -4.20 11.63 -5.03
C CYS A 8 -3.21 10.74 -5.81
N ILE A 9 -3.68 10.04 -6.84
CA ILE A 9 -2.81 9.19 -7.68
C ILE A 9 -1.73 10.02 -8.37
N ALA A 10 -2.10 11.17 -8.95
CA ALA A 10 -1.16 12.06 -9.64
C ALA A 10 -0.11 12.62 -8.66
N TYR A 11 -0.55 13.04 -7.48
CA TYR A 11 0.34 13.49 -6.40
C TYR A 11 1.32 12.40 -5.98
N LEU A 12 0.83 11.19 -5.69
CA LEU A 12 1.68 10.07 -5.28
C LEU A 12 2.68 9.68 -6.36
N LYS A 13 2.27 9.63 -7.64
CA LYS A 13 3.19 9.37 -8.75
C LYS A 13 4.29 10.42 -8.83
N ARG A 14 3.94 11.70 -8.69
CA ARG A 14 4.93 12.78 -8.72
C ARG A 14 5.91 12.70 -7.55
N GLU A 15 5.42 12.55 -6.32
CA GLU A 15 6.27 12.52 -5.13
C GLU A 15 7.17 11.28 -5.08
N ILE A 16 6.63 10.11 -5.45
CA ILE A 16 7.37 8.85 -5.42
C ILE A 16 8.32 8.78 -6.62
N ARG A 17 7.85 8.95 -7.87
CA ARG A 17 8.72 8.79 -9.05
C ARG A 17 9.72 9.94 -9.17
N GLY A 18 9.25 11.18 -9.11
CA GLY A 18 10.06 12.36 -9.44
C GLY A 18 11.29 12.52 -8.55
N THR A 19 11.20 12.07 -7.30
CA THR A 19 12.30 12.19 -6.32
C THR A 19 13.33 11.05 -6.45
N LEU A 20 12.92 9.88 -6.95
CA LEU A 20 13.72 8.65 -6.83
C LEU A 20 14.48 8.28 -8.09
N GLU A 21 13.93 8.61 -9.27
CA GLU A 21 14.42 8.10 -10.54
C GLU A 21 15.88 8.50 -10.82
N GLU A 22 16.18 9.79 -10.74
CA GLU A 22 17.54 10.29 -11.00
C GLU A 22 18.57 9.72 -10.00
N LEU A 23 18.19 9.58 -8.73
CA LEU A 23 19.06 9.06 -7.68
C LEU A 23 19.36 7.57 -7.86
N PHE A 24 18.36 6.78 -8.26
CA PHE A 24 18.57 5.36 -8.52
C PHE A 24 19.39 5.12 -9.77
N LEU A 25 19.19 5.91 -10.83
CA LEU A 25 20.06 5.85 -12.02
C LEU A 25 21.51 6.22 -11.69
N LYS A 26 21.74 7.25 -10.85
CA LYS A 26 23.08 7.55 -10.33
C LYS A 26 23.66 6.40 -9.50
N GLY A 27 22.84 5.77 -8.67
CA GLY A 27 23.21 4.58 -7.91
C GLY A 27 23.58 3.39 -8.81
N ALA A 28 22.87 3.21 -9.92
CA ALA A 28 23.15 2.16 -10.91
C ALA A 28 24.47 2.42 -11.62
N ALA A 29 24.73 3.66 -12.06
CA ALA A 29 26.01 4.04 -12.66
C ALA A 29 27.18 3.85 -11.67
N GLU A 30 26.97 4.15 -10.38
CA GLU A 30 27.96 3.89 -9.33
C GLU A 30 28.20 2.39 -9.12
N ALA A 31 27.13 1.57 -9.12
CA ALA A 31 27.21 0.12 -9.03
C ALA A 31 27.94 -0.49 -10.23
N GLU A 32 27.63 -0.03 -11.43
CA GLU A 32 28.30 -0.43 -12.68
C GLU A 32 29.81 -0.15 -12.63
N ALA A 33 30.19 1.09 -12.28
CA ALA A 33 31.59 1.48 -12.19
C ALA A 33 32.36 0.67 -11.14
N LYS A 34 31.71 0.31 -10.02
CA LYS A 34 32.34 -0.41 -8.90
C LYS A 34 32.18 -1.93 -8.96
N ALA A 35 31.39 -2.48 -9.88
CA ALA A 35 31.00 -3.89 -9.90
C ALA A 35 32.19 -4.86 -9.80
N LEU A 36 33.24 -4.60 -10.58
CA LEU A 36 34.45 -5.42 -10.58
C LEU A 36 35.23 -5.28 -9.27
N ALA A 37 35.38 -4.06 -8.76
CA ALA A 37 36.05 -3.84 -7.49
C ALA A 37 35.30 -4.50 -6.32
N ILE A 38 33.96 -4.47 -6.34
CA ILE A 38 33.10 -5.17 -5.38
C ILE A 38 33.32 -6.68 -5.47
N HIS A 39 33.31 -7.25 -6.69
CA HIS A 39 33.62 -8.66 -6.88
C HIS A 39 35.03 -9.02 -6.38
N ASP A 40 36.04 -8.23 -6.70
CA ASP A 40 37.44 -8.52 -6.35
C ASP A 40 37.66 -8.44 -4.84
N LEU A 41 36.98 -7.51 -4.15
CA LEU A 41 36.93 -7.44 -2.69
C LEU A 41 36.13 -8.59 -2.05
N PHE A 42 35.10 -9.08 -2.73
CA PHE A 42 34.33 -10.24 -2.28
C PHE A 42 35.14 -11.54 -2.43
N ALA A 43 35.83 -11.69 -3.56
CA ALA A 43 36.51 -12.89 -4.00
C ALA A 43 38.03 -12.83 -3.80
N THR A 44 38.50 -12.19 -2.73
CA THR A 44 39.93 -11.96 -2.50
C THR A 44 40.76 -13.24 -2.61
N PRO A 45 42.07 -13.16 -2.96
CA PRO A 45 42.93 -14.34 -3.07
C PRO A 45 42.96 -15.20 -1.80
N ILE A 46 42.70 -14.59 -0.63
CA ILE A 46 42.73 -15.24 0.69
C ILE A 46 41.43 -16.01 0.99
N VAL A 47 40.34 -15.76 0.25
CA VAL A 47 39.08 -16.51 0.45
C VAL A 47 39.31 -18.00 0.22
N HIS A 48 39.03 -18.80 1.26
CA HIS A 48 39.16 -20.25 1.19
C HIS A 48 38.31 -20.82 0.06
N TRP A 49 38.90 -21.71 -0.76
CA TRP A 49 38.27 -22.24 -1.98
C TRP A 49 36.88 -22.85 -1.74
N ALA A 50 36.69 -23.55 -0.61
CA ALA A 50 35.41 -24.17 -0.29
C ALA A 50 34.32 -23.12 0.01
N THR A 51 34.70 -21.96 0.55
CA THR A 51 33.78 -20.85 0.83
C THR A 51 33.32 -20.18 -0.46
N TYR A 52 34.26 -19.89 -1.37
CA TYR A 52 33.90 -19.32 -2.68
C TYR A 52 33.03 -20.27 -3.48
N ARG A 53 33.39 -21.57 -3.53
CA ARG A 53 32.60 -22.60 -4.21
C ARG A 53 31.20 -22.77 -3.60
N ALA A 54 31.07 -22.70 -2.28
CA ALA A 54 29.77 -22.73 -1.61
C ALA A 54 28.91 -21.49 -1.95
N THR A 55 29.55 -20.33 -2.12
CA THR A 55 28.88 -19.11 -2.57
C THR A 55 28.31 -19.28 -3.97
N LEU A 56 29.12 -19.79 -4.92
CA LEU A 56 28.65 -20.05 -6.29
C LEU A 56 27.51 -21.06 -6.32
N ARG A 57 27.60 -22.14 -5.52
CA ARG A 57 26.53 -23.16 -5.43
C ARG A 57 25.21 -22.60 -4.89
N ARG A 58 25.28 -21.55 -4.08
CA ARG A 58 24.11 -20.88 -3.49
C ARG A 58 23.79 -19.56 -4.18
N ASP A 59 24.19 -19.42 -5.45
CA ASP A 59 23.89 -18.27 -6.29
C ASP A 59 24.23 -16.93 -5.63
N GLY A 60 25.38 -16.87 -4.93
CA GLY A 60 25.83 -15.65 -4.24
C GLY A 60 25.47 -15.56 -2.76
N GLU A 61 24.59 -16.42 -2.24
CA GLU A 61 24.03 -16.32 -0.88
C GLU A 61 24.74 -17.28 0.11
N PHE A 62 25.96 -16.94 0.53
CA PHE A 62 26.69 -17.75 1.51
C PHE A 62 27.58 -16.95 2.46
N ARG A 63 27.15 -16.83 3.73
CA ARG A 63 27.76 -16.02 4.80
C ARG A 63 27.76 -14.51 4.52
N ARG A 64 28.22 -14.13 3.34
CA ARG A 64 28.03 -12.82 2.70
C ARG A 64 27.17 -13.01 1.46
N ASN A 65 26.40 -11.99 1.08
CA ASN A 65 25.55 -12.03 -0.09
C ASN A 65 26.16 -11.17 -1.20
N LEU A 66 26.73 -11.81 -2.23
CA LEU A 66 27.35 -11.10 -3.34
C LEU A 66 26.33 -10.23 -4.11
N ASN A 67 25.09 -10.69 -4.25
CA ASN A 67 24.04 -9.95 -4.94
C ASN A 67 23.70 -8.66 -4.21
N GLU A 68 23.61 -8.70 -2.87
CA GLU A 68 23.40 -7.52 -2.02
C GLU A 68 24.57 -6.54 -2.10
N GLU A 69 25.81 -7.05 -2.13
CA GLU A 69 27.00 -6.20 -2.23
C GLU A 69 27.09 -5.50 -3.60
N LEU A 70 26.75 -6.20 -4.68
CA LEU A 70 26.71 -5.63 -6.04
C LEU A 70 25.68 -4.50 -6.17
N VAL A 71 24.50 -4.65 -5.56
CA VAL A 71 23.48 -3.59 -5.55
C VAL A 71 23.68 -2.56 -4.44
N GLY A 72 24.69 -2.74 -3.58
CA GLY A 72 24.97 -1.91 -2.43
C GLY A 72 25.00 -0.40 -2.72
N PRO A 73 25.61 0.07 -3.83
CA PRO A 73 25.56 1.49 -4.20
C PRO A 73 24.14 2.02 -4.45
N ILE A 74 23.27 1.23 -5.10
CA ILE A 74 21.86 1.58 -5.31
C ILE A 74 21.11 1.58 -3.97
N THR A 75 21.29 0.54 -3.16
CA THR A 75 20.65 0.40 -1.84
C THR A 75 21.03 1.56 -0.92
N ARG A 76 22.27 2.04 -0.96
CA ARG A 76 22.69 3.21 -0.18
C ARG A 76 21.89 4.45 -0.55
N ARG A 77 21.75 4.74 -1.86
CA ARG A 77 20.91 5.85 -2.35
C ARG A 77 19.46 5.69 -1.93
N GLN A 78 18.94 4.46 -1.97
CA GLN A 78 17.61 4.16 -1.45
C GLN A 78 17.47 4.53 0.02
N LEU A 79 18.40 4.12 0.87
CA LEU A 79 18.36 4.42 2.31
C LEU A 79 18.48 5.92 2.61
N GLU A 80 19.18 6.70 1.78
CA GLU A 80 19.30 8.15 1.91
C GLU A 80 17.95 8.88 1.67
N ILE A 81 17.18 8.45 0.67
CA ILE A 81 15.99 9.16 0.21
C ILE A 81 14.68 8.59 0.77
N TRP A 82 14.64 7.31 1.15
CA TRP A 82 13.43 6.64 1.66
C TRP A 82 12.74 7.37 2.81
N PRO A 83 13.46 7.77 3.87
CA PRO A 83 12.85 8.52 4.97
C PRO A 83 12.23 9.82 4.46
N GLN A 84 12.95 10.56 3.60
CA GLN A 84 12.48 11.84 3.06
C GLN A 84 11.22 11.71 2.21
N THR A 85 11.03 10.60 1.50
CA THR A 85 9.83 10.36 0.67
C THR A 85 8.65 9.87 1.50
N PHE A 86 8.84 8.96 2.46
CA PHE A 86 7.73 8.30 3.18
C PHE A 86 7.45 8.78 4.59
N GLU A 87 8.35 9.55 5.21
CA GLU A 87 8.02 10.28 6.44
C GLU A 87 7.05 11.44 6.15
N LYS A 88 6.96 11.88 4.88
CA LYS A 88 5.88 12.77 4.45
C LYS A 88 4.54 12.09 4.69
N ARG A 89 3.55 12.86 5.15
CA ARG A 89 2.15 12.42 5.19
C ARG A 89 1.59 12.39 3.76
N LEU A 90 2.01 11.40 2.96
CA LEU A 90 1.71 11.28 1.54
C LEU A 90 0.19 11.27 1.23
N LEU A 91 -0.62 10.83 2.18
CA LEU A 91 -2.07 10.73 2.03
C LEU A 91 -2.84 11.85 2.73
N ALA A 92 -2.17 12.74 3.48
CA ALA A 92 -2.83 13.84 4.16
C ALA A 92 -3.54 14.82 3.22
N PRO A 93 -2.99 15.19 2.04
CA PRO A 93 -3.72 16.04 1.09
C PRO A 93 -5.04 15.41 0.65
N MET A 94 -5.04 14.10 0.39
CA MET A 94 -6.24 13.35 0.03
C MET A 94 -7.26 13.34 1.16
N ALA A 95 -6.82 13.05 2.39
CA ALA A 95 -7.69 13.03 3.56
C ALA A 95 -8.31 14.41 3.82
N SER A 96 -7.52 15.48 3.71
CA SER A 96 -7.99 16.86 3.86
C SER A 96 -9.06 17.21 2.82
N GLU A 97 -8.80 16.92 1.55
CA GLU A 97 -9.74 17.21 0.47
C GLU A 97 -11.03 16.39 0.59
N ALA A 98 -10.94 15.10 0.93
CA ALA A 98 -12.11 14.27 1.16
C ALA A 98 -12.99 14.83 2.28
N LYS A 99 -12.40 15.26 3.40
CA LYS A 99 -13.13 15.88 4.52
C LYS A 99 -13.82 17.18 4.12
N LEU A 100 -13.15 18.05 3.37
CA LEU A 100 -13.74 19.30 2.86
C LEU A 100 -14.93 19.04 1.94
N GLN A 101 -14.83 18.06 1.05
CA GLN A 101 -15.92 17.69 0.14
C GLN A 101 -17.12 17.11 0.90
N ILE A 102 -16.89 16.28 1.91
CA ILE A 102 -17.95 15.72 2.77
C ILE A 102 -18.66 16.85 3.53
N GLU A 103 -17.89 17.77 4.14
CA GLU A 103 -18.43 18.92 4.85
C GLU A 103 -19.27 19.81 3.92
N ALA A 104 -18.79 20.08 2.71
CA ALA A 104 -19.53 20.87 1.72
C ALA A 104 -20.89 20.23 1.37
N ILE A 105 -20.92 18.91 1.14
CA ILE A 105 -22.15 18.17 0.83
C ILE A 105 -23.12 18.21 2.02
N LEU A 106 -22.64 17.93 3.23
CA LEU A 106 -23.48 17.95 4.43
C LEU A 106 -24.02 19.36 4.74
N ASN A 107 -23.24 20.40 4.47
CA ASN A 107 -23.69 21.79 4.58
C ASN A 107 -24.79 22.11 3.56
N GLN A 108 -24.72 21.59 2.34
CA GLN A 108 -25.80 21.74 1.35
C GLN A 108 -27.10 21.05 1.83
N VAL A 109 -27.00 19.84 2.39
CA VAL A 109 -28.15 19.14 2.99
C VAL A 109 -28.78 19.98 4.10
N LYS A 110 -27.97 20.49 5.02
CA LYS A 110 -28.42 21.37 6.11
C LYS A 110 -29.11 22.64 5.60
N LEU A 111 -28.56 23.32 4.60
CA LEU A 111 -29.14 24.54 4.02
C LEU A 111 -30.43 24.27 3.23
N SER A 112 -30.58 23.09 2.66
CA SER A 112 -31.80 22.67 1.96
C SER A 112 -32.95 22.31 2.91
N SER A 113 -32.68 22.17 4.21
CA SER A 113 -33.67 21.73 5.19
C SER A 113 -34.67 22.85 5.53
N PRO A 114 -35.98 22.54 5.63
CA PRO A 114 -36.98 23.51 6.09
C PRO A 114 -36.72 24.00 7.53
N ALA A 115 -37.06 25.26 7.83
CA ALA A 115 -36.77 25.89 9.12
C ALA A 115 -37.18 25.06 10.35
N GLY A 116 -38.35 24.42 10.33
CA GLY A 116 -38.83 23.64 11.47
C GLY A 116 -38.22 22.24 11.63
N VAL A 117 -37.32 21.81 10.75
CA VAL A 117 -36.49 20.59 10.93
C VAL A 117 -34.98 20.88 10.92
N TYR A 118 -34.60 22.15 10.75
CA TYR A 118 -33.22 22.58 10.61
C TYR A 118 -32.34 22.15 11.80
N THR A 119 -32.80 22.31 13.04
CA THR A 119 -32.02 21.94 14.23
C THR A 119 -31.71 20.45 14.27
N ILE A 120 -32.69 19.61 13.89
CA ILE A 120 -32.54 18.15 13.83
C ILE A 120 -31.60 17.78 12.68
N CYS A 121 -31.82 18.36 11.50
CA CYS A 121 -30.96 18.16 10.33
C CYS A 121 -29.51 18.56 10.62
N ALA A 122 -29.29 19.71 11.26
CA ALA A 122 -27.97 20.20 11.62
C ALA A 122 -27.27 19.27 12.60
N SER A 123 -27.98 18.74 13.61
CA SER A 123 -27.43 17.77 14.54
C SER A 123 -27.04 16.45 13.85
N GLN A 124 -27.88 15.95 12.94
CA GLN A 124 -27.59 14.72 12.19
C GLN A 124 -26.44 14.90 11.19
N CYS A 125 -26.38 16.04 10.49
CA CYS A 125 -25.26 16.39 9.61
C CYS A 125 -23.95 16.48 10.40
N GLN A 126 -23.97 17.03 11.62
CA GLN A 126 -22.79 17.08 12.47
C GLN A 126 -22.30 15.69 12.88
N LEU A 127 -23.22 14.79 13.26
CA LEU A 127 -22.89 13.40 13.59
C LEU A 127 -22.29 12.68 12.38
N ALA A 128 -22.95 12.79 11.22
CA ALA A 128 -22.49 12.20 9.96
C ALA A 128 -21.10 12.73 9.57
N LEU A 129 -20.82 14.02 9.79
CA LEU A 129 -19.51 14.62 9.51
C LEU A 129 -18.42 14.02 10.41
N LEU A 130 -18.67 13.92 11.72
CA LEU A 130 -17.69 13.38 12.67
C LEU A 130 -17.34 11.92 12.37
N GLU A 131 -18.35 11.10 12.10
CA GLU A 131 -18.14 9.70 11.73
C GLU A 131 -17.40 9.58 10.39
N ALA A 132 -17.82 10.32 9.37
CA ALA A 132 -17.17 10.31 8.07
C ALA A 132 -15.70 10.77 8.15
N GLN A 133 -15.39 11.80 8.94
CA GLN A 133 -14.02 12.24 9.19
C GLN A 133 -13.18 11.15 9.87
N ALA A 134 -13.74 10.45 10.86
CA ALA A 134 -13.07 9.33 11.53
C ALA A 134 -12.79 8.17 10.56
N THR A 135 -13.76 7.83 9.71
CA THR A 135 -13.58 6.80 8.67
C THR A 135 -12.52 7.21 7.65
N VAL A 136 -12.49 8.48 7.20
CA VAL A 136 -11.44 8.99 6.31
C VAL A 136 -10.05 8.86 6.96
N ASP A 137 -9.92 9.16 8.25
CA ASP A 137 -8.65 8.98 8.97
C ASP A 137 -8.25 7.50 9.07
N GLU A 138 -9.22 6.59 9.21
CA GLU A 138 -8.96 5.15 9.17
C GLU A 138 -8.50 4.68 7.79
N ILE A 139 -9.12 5.19 6.73
CA ILE A 139 -8.71 4.95 5.33
C ILE A 139 -7.28 5.45 5.11
N GLU A 140 -6.94 6.67 5.55
CA GLU A 140 -5.57 7.21 5.48
C GLU A 140 -4.58 6.26 6.15
N ARG A 141 -4.85 5.84 7.39
CA ARG A 141 -3.99 4.90 8.14
C ARG A 141 -3.87 3.55 7.44
N GLY A 142 -4.98 3.01 6.93
CA GLY A 142 -5.03 1.71 6.23
C GLY A 142 -4.20 1.73 4.95
N LEU A 143 -4.35 2.76 4.13
CA LEU A 143 -3.57 2.94 2.91
C LEU A 143 -2.09 3.21 3.23
N MET A 144 -1.78 3.92 4.31
CA MET A 144 -0.39 4.15 4.70
C MET A 144 0.33 2.87 5.14
N LYS A 145 -0.39 1.92 5.76
CA LYS A 145 0.14 0.56 6.03
C LYS A 145 0.49 -0.17 4.73
N LEU A 146 -0.32 -0.04 3.68
CA LEU A 146 -0.01 -0.60 2.36
C LEU A 146 1.28 0.01 1.81
N VAL A 147 1.41 1.34 1.85
CA VAL A 147 2.62 2.03 1.38
C VAL A 147 3.87 1.52 2.11
N VAL A 148 3.85 1.42 3.45
CA VAL A 148 4.98 0.90 4.25
C VAL A 148 5.30 -0.57 3.93
N ARG A 149 4.27 -1.39 3.69
CA ARG A 149 4.47 -2.79 3.30
C ARG A 149 5.19 -2.88 1.96
N GLU A 150 4.72 -2.15 0.95
CA GLU A 150 5.33 -2.14 -0.38
C GLU A 150 6.74 -1.54 -0.32
N GLN A 151 6.94 -0.46 0.42
CA GLN A 151 8.25 0.14 0.70
C GLN A 151 9.26 -0.92 1.15
N ARG A 152 8.90 -1.75 2.14
CA ARG A 152 9.77 -2.79 2.69
C ARG A 152 10.07 -3.91 1.68
N ALA A 153 9.09 -4.26 0.84
CA ALA A 153 9.28 -5.23 -0.23
C ALA A 153 10.27 -4.71 -1.29
N LEU A 154 10.16 -3.43 -1.64
CA LEU A 154 11.01 -2.77 -2.62
C LEU A 154 12.47 -2.65 -2.16
N SER A 155 12.71 -2.44 -0.87
CA SER A 155 14.07 -2.43 -0.28
C SER A 155 14.84 -3.74 -0.41
N ARG A 156 14.15 -4.86 -0.73
CA ARG A 156 14.77 -6.17 -0.92
C ARG A 156 14.68 -6.65 -2.36
N PHE A 157 14.20 -5.80 -3.26
CA PHE A 157 13.88 -6.19 -4.63
C PHE A 157 15.11 -6.38 -5.51
N LEU A 158 16.13 -5.53 -5.34
CA LEU A 158 17.26 -5.45 -6.27
C LEU A 158 18.16 -6.70 -6.25
N ALA A 159 18.47 -7.25 -5.08
CA ALA A 159 19.37 -8.40 -4.97
C ALA A 159 18.81 -9.68 -5.65
N PRO A 160 17.53 -10.06 -5.49
CA PRO A 160 16.92 -11.12 -6.27
C PRO A 160 16.96 -10.88 -7.79
N VAL A 161 16.73 -9.65 -8.26
CA VAL A 161 16.78 -9.35 -9.70
C VAL A 161 18.19 -9.53 -10.26
N VAL A 162 19.21 -9.06 -9.53
CA VAL A 162 20.62 -9.26 -9.92
C VAL A 162 21.01 -10.74 -9.90
N LYS A 163 20.55 -11.49 -8.89
CA LYS A 163 20.74 -12.95 -8.82
C LYS A 163 20.18 -13.65 -10.06
N ASP A 164 18.98 -13.30 -10.49
CA ASP A 164 18.34 -13.90 -11.66
C ASP A 164 19.15 -13.62 -12.94
N VAL A 165 19.65 -12.39 -13.10
CA VAL A 165 20.55 -12.02 -14.21
C VAL A 165 21.86 -12.81 -14.18
N LEU A 166 22.46 -12.98 -13.00
CA LEU A 166 23.73 -13.69 -12.81
C LEU A 166 23.58 -15.22 -12.71
N GLY A 167 22.36 -15.76 -12.75
CA GLY A 167 22.12 -17.19 -12.55
C GLY A 167 22.89 -18.09 -13.52
N ALA A 168 23.04 -17.67 -14.78
CA ALA A 168 23.87 -18.39 -15.75
C ALA A 168 25.36 -18.34 -15.39
N ALA A 169 25.86 -17.19 -14.95
CA ALA A 169 27.26 -17.00 -14.54
C ALA A 169 27.61 -17.87 -13.32
N TYR A 170 26.71 -17.98 -12.33
CA TYR A 170 26.89 -18.86 -11.17
C TYR A 170 27.02 -20.33 -11.60
N ARG A 171 26.13 -20.79 -12.49
CA ARG A 171 26.14 -22.16 -13.03
C ARG A 171 27.39 -22.46 -13.85
N GLU A 172 27.82 -21.55 -14.70
CA GLU A 172 29.01 -21.76 -15.51
C GLU A 172 30.28 -21.80 -14.64
N ALA A 173 30.41 -20.88 -13.69
CA ALA A 173 31.55 -20.85 -12.79
C ALA A 173 31.63 -22.14 -11.93
N ILE A 174 30.52 -22.67 -11.41
CA ILE A 174 30.57 -23.85 -10.53
C ILE A 174 30.99 -25.14 -11.26
N GLU A 175 30.77 -25.24 -12.57
CA GLU A 175 31.13 -26.40 -13.38
C GLU A 175 32.64 -26.59 -13.57
N ILE A 176 33.42 -25.53 -13.38
CA ILE A 176 34.88 -25.61 -13.45
C ILE A 176 35.41 -26.47 -12.29
N ARG A 177 36.23 -27.48 -12.64
CA ARG A 177 36.81 -28.47 -11.73
C ARG A 177 38.31 -28.64 -12.01
N GLY A 178 39.03 -29.23 -11.05
CA GLY A 178 40.45 -29.56 -11.20
C GLY A 178 41.41 -28.57 -10.54
N ARG A 179 42.71 -28.70 -10.84
CA ARG A 179 43.77 -27.88 -10.25
C ARG A 179 43.62 -26.41 -10.68
N LYS A 180 43.81 -25.47 -9.75
CA LYS A 180 43.59 -24.01 -9.95
C LYS A 180 42.15 -23.63 -10.35
N SER A 181 41.19 -24.54 -10.22
CA SER A 181 39.78 -24.28 -10.56
C SER A 181 39.24 -23.04 -9.87
N THR A 182 39.46 -22.86 -8.56
CA THR A 182 38.96 -21.69 -7.82
C THR A 182 39.34 -20.35 -8.46
N GLU A 183 40.57 -20.22 -8.95
CA GLU A 183 41.03 -18.98 -9.59
C GLU A 183 40.34 -18.77 -10.94
N LEU A 184 40.20 -19.85 -11.71
CA LEU A 184 39.44 -19.83 -12.97
C LEU A 184 37.96 -19.52 -12.73
N GLN A 185 37.36 -20.05 -11.66
CA GLN A 185 35.98 -19.75 -11.26
C GLN A 185 35.79 -18.26 -10.99
N LYS A 186 36.71 -17.66 -10.24
CA LYS A 186 36.70 -16.22 -9.96
C LYS A 186 36.80 -15.41 -11.24
N ASN A 187 37.73 -15.76 -12.13
CA ASN A 187 37.93 -15.03 -13.37
C ASN A 187 36.75 -15.15 -14.34
N VAL A 188 36.18 -16.36 -14.50
CA VAL A 188 34.99 -16.57 -15.34
C VAL A 188 33.81 -15.79 -14.79
N PHE A 189 33.54 -15.87 -13.49
CA PHE A 189 32.44 -15.11 -12.88
C PHE A 189 32.67 -13.59 -13.01
N ARG A 190 33.89 -13.12 -12.78
CA ARG A 190 34.27 -11.71 -12.94
C ARG A 190 34.02 -11.19 -14.37
N ASN A 191 34.35 -11.99 -15.39
CA ASN A 191 34.13 -11.62 -16.79
C ASN A 191 32.63 -11.51 -17.12
N HIS A 192 31.80 -12.38 -16.53
CA HIS A 192 30.35 -12.26 -16.63
C HIS A 192 29.85 -10.98 -16.00
N VAL A 193 30.34 -10.63 -14.80
CA VAL A 193 30.01 -9.35 -14.16
C VAL A 193 30.44 -8.17 -15.04
N ASP A 194 31.62 -8.21 -15.66
CA ASP A 194 32.10 -7.15 -16.55
C ASP A 194 31.20 -6.97 -17.78
N THR A 195 30.74 -8.09 -18.35
CA THR A 195 29.88 -8.09 -19.54
C THR A 195 28.46 -7.59 -19.21
N LEU A 196 27.91 -8.01 -18.06
CA LEU A 196 26.51 -7.78 -17.71
C LEU A 196 26.28 -6.47 -16.93
N ARG A 197 27.29 -5.91 -16.26
CA ARG A 197 27.11 -4.73 -15.37
C ARG A 197 26.44 -3.54 -16.05
N HIS A 198 26.71 -3.31 -17.34
CA HIS A 198 26.19 -2.16 -18.09
C HIS A 198 24.66 -2.19 -18.22
N THR A 199 24.07 -3.37 -18.38
CA THR A 199 22.61 -3.53 -18.50
C THR A 199 21.95 -3.95 -17.20
N MET A 200 22.61 -4.83 -16.43
CA MET A 200 22.08 -5.44 -15.22
C MET A 200 21.56 -4.42 -14.20
N PHE A 201 22.34 -3.37 -13.88
CA PHE A 201 21.94 -2.40 -12.86
C PHE A 201 20.87 -1.43 -13.37
N THR A 202 21.00 -0.96 -14.61
CA THR A 202 20.03 -0.06 -15.24
C THR A 202 18.67 -0.74 -15.40
N GLU A 203 18.63 -1.97 -15.90
CA GLU A 203 17.39 -2.75 -16.01
C GLU A 203 16.79 -3.07 -14.63
N SER A 204 17.62 -3.34 -13.63
CA SER A 204 17.14 -3.56 -12.25
C SER A 204 16.47 -2.31 -11.69
N VAL A 205 17.02 -1.12 -11.96
CA VAL A 205 16.40 0.16 -11.58
C VAL A 205 15.10 0.39 -12.34
N THR A 206 15.06 0.14 -13.66
CA THR A 206 13.82 0.26 -14.44
C THR A 206 12.70 -0.61 -13.86
N LYS A 207 12.99 -1.89 -13.58
CA LYS A 207 12.03 -2.80 -12.93
C LYS A 207 11.61 -2.32 -11.55
N LEU A 208 12.53 -1.75 -10.77
CA LEU A 208 12.21 -1.15 -9.47
C LEU A 208 11.24 0.03 -9.62
N MET A 209 11.45 0.90 -10.62
CA MET A 209 10.58 2.03 -10.93
C MET A 209 9.18 1.59 -11.38
N GLU A 210 9.08 0.56 -12.21
CA GLU A 210 7.79 -0.04 -12.58
C GLU A 210 7.07 -0.61 -11.35
N LYS A 211 7.81 -1.26 -10.45
CA LYS A 211 7.28 -1.75 -9.18
C LYS A 211 6.86 -0.63 -8.23
N LEU A 212 7.47 0.55 -8.30
CA LEU A 212 7.05 1.72 -7.53
C LEU A 212 5.70 2.26 -7.99
N ASP A 213 5.42 2.19 -9.30
CA ASP A 213 4.12 2.60 -9.87
C ASP A 213 2.97 1.72 -9.36
N TYR A 214 3.24 0.51 -8.86
CA TYR A 214 2.24 -0.34 -8.24
C TYR A 214 1.55 0.32 -7.04
N ILE A 215 2.28 1.08 -6.21
CA ILE A 215 1.74 1.72 -5.00
C ILE A 215 0.58 2.68 -5.34
N PRO A 216 0.78 3.74 -6.15
CA PRO A 216 -0.30 4.65 -6.50
C PRO A 216 -1.42 3.97 -7.28
N ASN A 217 -1.12 2.96 -8.11
CA ASN A 217 -2.14 2.22 -8.84
C ASN A 217 -3.01 1.37 -7.90
N ALA A 218 -2.42 0.67 -6.92
CA ALA A 218 -3.14 -0.09 -5.92
C ALA A 218 -4.03 0.81 -5.04
N ILE A 219 -3.51 1.96 -4.63
CA ILE A 219 -4.31 2.97 -3.92
C ILE A 219 -5.48 3.46 -4.80
N GLY A 220 -5.25 3.68 -6.09
CA GLY A 220 -6.29 4.07 -7.04
C GLY A 220 -7.42 3.05 -7.21
N LEU A 221 -7.18 1.78 -6.93
CA LEU A 221 -8.21 0.73 -6.92
C LEU A 221 -8.97 0.66 -5.59
N ILE A 222 -8.28 0.84 -4.46
CA ILE A 222 -8.86 0.69 -3.12
C ILE A 222 -9.63 1.94 -2.70
N LEU A 223 -9.08 3.13 -2.97
CA LEU A 223 -9.60 4.39 -2.48
C LEU A 223 -11.03 4.71 -2.96
N PRO A 224 -11.43 4.45 -4.22
CA PRO A 224 -12.82 4.65 -4.64
C PRO A 224 -13.84 3.85 -3.84
N ALA A 225 -13.54 2.58 -3.57
CA ALA A 225 -14.44 1.70 -2.79
C ALA A 225 -14.54 2.19 -1.34
N ALA A 226 -13.40 2.57 -0.74
CA ALA A 226 -13.35 3.10 0.62
C ALA A 226 -14.11 4.44 0.76
N LEU A 227 -13.97 5.35 -0.21
CA LEU A 227 -14.73 6.61 -0.20
C LEU A 227 -16.22 6.41 -0.46
N ASN A 228 -16.59 5.36 -1.21
CA ASN A 228 -17.99 4.97 -1.38
C ASN A 228 -18.59 4.48 -0.06
N GLU A 229 -17.84 3.72 0.74
CA GLU A 229 -18.27 3.29 2.06
C GLU A 229 -18.54 4.48 3.00
N VAL A 230 -17.70 5.52 2.95
CA VAL A 230 -17.94 6.79 3.66
C VAL A 230 -19.24 7.45 3.23
N ALA A 231 -19.53 7.46 1.92
CA ALA A 231 -20.78 8.02 1.40
C ALA A 231 -22.00 7.21 1.86
N CYS A 232 -21.94 5.88 1.82
CA CYS A 232 -23.01 5.01 2.33
C CYS A 232 -23.24 5.20 3.83
N GLN A 233 -22.17 5.35 4.64
CA GLN A 233 -22.30 5.62 6.07
C GLN A 233 -23.00 6.96 6.32
N ALA A 234 -22.60 8.01 5.60
CA ALA A 234 -23.26 9.31 5.69
C ALA A 234 -24.74 9.23 5.27
N GLU A 235 -25.08 8.46 4.24
CA GLU A 235 -26.46 8.23 3.80
C GLU A 235 -27.30 7.53 4.88
N VAL A 236 -26.78 6.48 5.51
CA VAL A 236 -27.46 5.77 6.60
C VAL A 236 -27.74 6.69 7.79
N ASN A 237 -26.77 7.54 8.16
CA ASN A 237 -26.96 8.50 9.24
C ASN A 237 -28.07 9.52 8.92
N LEU A 238 -28.06 10.03 7.69
CA LEU A 238 -29.08 10.95 7.22
C LEU A 238 -30.44 10.26 6.99
N ALA A 239 -30.47 8.94 6.85
CA ALA A 239 -31.72 8.20 6.63
C ALA A 239 -32.74 8.38 7.78
N SER A 240 -32.23 8.64 8.99
CA SER A 240 -33.02 9.00 10.17
C SER A 240 -33.92 10.23 9.95
N LEU A 241 -33.51 11.18 9.09
CA LEU A 241 -34.28 12.38 8.76
C LEU A 241 -35.54 12.05 7.96
N TRP A 242 -35.50 11.01 7.11
CA TRP A 242 -36.66 10.57 6.33
C TRP A 242 -37.68 9.80 7.17
N GLN A 243 -37.26 9.26 8.33
CA GLN A 243 -38.13 8.56 9.28
C GLN A 243 -38.82 9.50 10.27
N MET A 244 -38.67 10.82 10.10
CA MET A 244 -39.30 11.86 10.92
C MET A 244 -40.51 12.46 10.19
N PRO A 245 -41.67 11.77 10.07
CA PRO A 245 -42.88 12.49 9.77
C PRO A 245 -43.11 13.47 10.92
N ARG A 246 -43.40 14.73 10.60
CA ARG A 246 -44.08 15.63 11.55
C ARG A 246 -45.47 15.05 11.78
N LEU A 247 -45.55 14.00 12.58
CA LEU A 247 -46.81 13.41 12.97
C LEU A 247 -47.55 14.48 13.76
N GLY A 248 -48.75 14.85 13.28
CA GLY A 248 -49.68 15.58 14.13
C GLY A 248 -49.92 14.78 15.42
N LYS A 249 -50.33 15.45 16.51
CA LYS A 249 -50.68 14.77 17.77
C LYS A 249 -51.56 13.53 17.55
N GLU A 250 -52.50 13.64 16.61
CA GLU A 250 -53.43 12.56 16.25
C GLU A 250 -52.74 11.33 15.65
N GLU A 251 -51.69 11.54 14.86
CA GLU A 251 -50.96 10.49 14.14
C GLU A 251 -49.94 9.79 15.05
N VAL A 252 -49.38 10.54 16.02
CA VAL A 252 -48.60 9.97 17.13
C VAL A 252 -49.47 9.05 17.99
N GLU A 253 -50.69 9.47 18.31
CA GLU A 253 -51.60 8.63 19.11
C GLU A 253 -52.06 7.40 18.34
N LYS A 254 -52.39 7.51 17.05
CA LYS A 254 -52.70 6.34 16.20
C LYS A 254 -51.55 5.33 16.14
N ARG A 255 -50.30 5.79 16.10
CA ARG A 255 -49.12 4.90 16.14
C ARG A 255 -48.94 4.22 17.50
N LYS A 256 -49.14 4.93 18.61
CA LYS A 256 -49.10 4.31 19.95
C LYS A 256 -50.19 3.24 20.08
N GLU A 257 -51.38 3.51 19.57
CA GLU A 257 -52.49 2.56 19.59
C GLU A 257 -52.16 1.32 18.75
N PHE A 258 -51.62 1.50 17.54
CA PHE A 258 -51.16 0.39 16.69
C PHE A 258 -50.07 -0.46 17.35
N ILE A 259 -49.06 0.16 17.99
CA ILE A 259 -48.00 -0.56 18.71
C ILE A 259 -48.61 -1.39 19.84
N ARG A 260 -49.53 -0.81 20.62
CA ARG A 260 -50.23 -1.50 21.70
C ARG A 260 -51.02 -2.70 21.19
N GLU A 261 -51.72 -2.55 20.07
CA GLU A 261 -52.48 -3.63 19.44
C GLU A 261 -51.56 -4.74 18.96
N THR A 262 -50.41 -4.37 18.37
CA THR A 262 -49.40 -5.33 17.88
C THR A 262 -48.76 -6.11 19.02
N ASP A 263 -48.46 -5.46 20.15
CA ASP A 263 -47.97 -6.12 21.36
C ASP A 263 -49.00 -7.08 21.96
N ASN A 264 -50.28 -6.73 21.93
CA ASN A 264 -51.36 -7.62 22.34
C ASN A 264 -51.46 -8.85 21.44
N ILE A 265 -51.37 -8.69 20.12
CA ILE A 265 -51.37 -9.79 19.15
C ILE A 265 -50.14 -10.69 19.38
N LEU A 266 -48.95 -10.12 19.55
CA LEU A 266 -47.73 -10.86 19.86
C LEU A 266 -47.84 -11.64 21.17
N ARG A 267 -48.46 -11.06 22.19
CA ARG A 267 -48.71 -11.72 23.47
C ARG A 267 -49.68 -12.89 23.33
N GLN A 268 -50.77 -12.73 22.56
CA GLN A 268 -51.71 -13.80 22.27
C GLN A 268 -51.08 -14.93 21.45
N ALA A 269 -50.30 -14.58 20.42
CA ALA A 269 -49.58 -15.57 19.61
C ALA A 269 -48.58 -16.38 20.46
N ARG A 270 -47.87 -15.72 21.39
CA ARG A 270 -46.98 -16.41 22.35
C ARG A 270 -47.75 -17.35 23.29
N LEU A 271 -48.92 -16.93 23.79
CA LEU A 271 -49.77 -17.78 24.62
C LEU A 271 -50.26 -19.01 23.84
N TRP A 272 -50.67 -18.85 22.58
CA TRP A 272 -51.09 -19.99 21.75
C TRP A 272 -49.94 -20.95 21.45
N LEU A 273 -48.74 -20.44 21.22
CA LEU A 273 -47.53 -21.27 21.04
C LEU A 273 -47.16 -22.06 22.30
N THR A 274 -47.51 -21.58 23.50
CA THR A 274 -47.28 -22.32 24.76
C THR A 274 -48.35 -23.37 25.09
N VAL A 275 -49.48 -23.39 24.37
CA VAL A 275 -50.61 -24.30 24.64
C VAL A 275 -50.64 -25.50 23.67
N VAL A 276 -49.79 -25.54 22.65
CA VAL A 276 -49.64 -26.73 21.80
C VAL A 276 -48.86 -27.80 22.58
N PRO A 277 -49.46 -28.94 22.97
CA PRO A 277 -48.71 -30.02 23.59
C PRO A 277 -47.81 -30.63 22.52
N THR A 278 -46.51 -30.64 22.75
CA THR A 278 -45.57 -31.46 21.99
C THR A 278 -45.99 -32.92 22.13
N GLN A 279 -46.59 -33.48 21.06
CA GLN A 279 -46.63 -34.91 20.81
C GLN A 279 -45.28 -35.37 20.27
#